data_AF-Q7RNB5-F1
#
_entry.id   AF-Q7RNB5-F1
#
_cell.length_a   1.000
_cell.length_b   1.000
_cell.length_c   1.000
_cell.angle_alpha   90.00
_cell.angle_beta   90.00
_cell.angle_gamma   90.00
#
_symmetry.space_group_name_H-M   'P 1'
#
loop_
_entity.id
_entity.type
_entity.pdbx_description
1 polymer ?
#
loop_
_entity_poly.entity_id
_entity_poly.type
_entity_poly.pdbx_seq_one_letter_code
_entity_poly.pdbx_strand_id
1 'polypeptide(L)'
;SLLIGKTGFPKPRGPIFCSSQKTTFISFTNPFFQMKEFFLKADEQFIVSFEKIKIEGRKTVQIPIKCTATNAISGKLVIKSEDEVAWMYYLTGQ
;
A
#
# COMPACT_ATOMS: atom_id res chain seq x y z
N SER A 1 -14.70 30.17 7.60
CA SER A 1 -13.48 30.03 6.78
C SER A 1 -13.40 28.64 6.20
N LEU A 2 -13.37 28.51 4.87
CA LEU A 2 -13.17 27.25 4.18
C LEU A 2 -11.67 26.91 4.26
N LEU A 3 -11.29 26.00 5.15
CA LEU A 3 -9.91 25.50 5.23
C LEU A 3 -9.68 24.55 4.06
N ILE A 4 -9.30 25.07 2.90
CA ILE A 4 -8.79 24.27 1.79
C ILE A 4 -7.40 23.79 2.19
N GLY A 5 -7.35 22.68 2.93
CA GLY A 5 -6.11 21.96 3.15
C GLY A 5 -5.60 21.50 1.79
N LYS A 6 -4.52 22.09 1.29
CA LYS A 6 -3.76 21.53 0.17
C LYS A 6 -3.24 20.17 0.64
N THR A 7 -4.00 19.11 0.39
CA THR A 7 -3.54 17.74 0.62
C THR A 7 -2.48 17.47 -0.44
N GLY A 8 -1.21 17.68 -0.09
CA GLY A 8 -0.10 17.20 -0.92
C GLY A 8 -0.27 15.70 -1.17
N PHE A 9 0.21 15.24 -2.32
CA PHE A 9 0.24 13.81 -2.62
C PHE A 9 0.86 13.05 -1.45
N PRO A 10 0.32 11.88 -1.11
CA PRO A 10 0.84 11.11 0.01
C PRO A 10 2.32 10.81 -0.22
N LYS A 11 3.13 11.09 0.82
CA LYS A 11 4.56 10.81 0.77
C LYS A 11 4.79 9.28 0.71
N PRO A 12 5.76 8.82 -0.08
CA PRO A 12 6.17 7.42 -0.04
C PRO A 12 6.60 6.99 1.37
N ARG A 13 6.35 5.73 1.71
CA ARG A 13 6.73 5.13 3.02
C ARG A 13 7.73 3.99 2.83
N GLY A 14 8.60 3.76 3.81
CA GLY A 14 9.56 2.65 3.81
C GLY A 14 11.02 3.08 4.03
N PRO A 15 11.98 2.16 3.83
CA PRO A 15 11.79 0.80 3.31
C PRO A 15 11.09 -0.13 4.30
N ILE A 16 10.21 -0.99 3.79
CA ILE A 16 9.56 -2.06 4.54
C ILE A 16 10.24 -3.37 4.18
N PHE A 17 10.77 -4.07 5.18
CA PHE A 17 11.43 -5.36 4.98
C PHE A 17 10.40 -6.49 4.81
N CYS A 18 10.53 -7.23 3.72
CA CYS A 18 9.71 -8.39 3.40
C CYS A 18 10.57 -9.64 3.37
N SER A 19 10.27 -10.61 4.23
CA SER A 19 10.96 -11.90 4.26
C SER A 19 10.33 -12.87 3.27
N SER A 20 11.14 -13.72 2.64
CA SER A 20 10.63 -14.86 1.86
C SER A 20 9.84 -15.89 2.68
N GLN A 21 10.06 -15.95 3.99
CA GLN A 21 9.50 -17.00 4.85
C GLN A 21 8.19 -16.58 5.54
N LYS A 22 7.89 -15.28 5.59
CA LYS A 22 6.77 -14.73 6.38
C LYS A 22 6.00 -13.69 5.58
N THR A 23 4.69 -13.65 5.81
CA THR A 23 3.86 -12.57 5.26
C THR A 23 4.14 -11.28 6.03
N THR A 24 4.46 -10.21 5.32
CA THR A 24 4.54 -8.86 5.87
C THR A 24 3.17 -8.20 5.75
N PHE A 25 2.74 -7.48 6.79
CA PHE A 25 1.46 -6.76 6.79
C PHE A 25 1.69 -5.25 6.77
N ILE A 26 1.13 -4.58 5.77
CA ILE A 26 1.19 -3.13 5.62
C ILE A 26 -0.11 -2.51 6.12
N SER A 27 -0.03 -1.69 7.17
CA SER A 27 -1.15 -0.90 7.66
C SER A 27 -1.50 0.21 6.68
N PHE A 28 -2.71 0.16 6.11
CA PHE A 28 -3.24 1.19 5.23
C PHE A 28 -4.59 1.71 5.76
N THR A 29 -4.68 3.03 5.93
CA THR A 29 -5.89 3.71 6.38
C THR A 29 -6.53 4.41 5.19
N ASN A 30 -7.82 4.17 4.96
CA ASN A 30 -8.59 4.98 4.02
C ASN A 30 -8.65 6.44 4.53
N PRO A 31 -8.03 7.41 3.84
CA PRO A 31 -7.99 8.80 4.30
C PRO A 31 -9.26 9.57 3.94
N PHE A 32 -10.18 8.98 3.18
CA PHE A 32 -11.48 9.55 2.86
C PHE A 32 -12.50 9.30 3.98
N PHE A 33 -13.55 10.10 4.01
CA PHE A 33 -14.67 9.92 4.94
C PHE A 33 -15.66 8.85 4.49
N GLN A 34 -15.68 8.55 3.19
CA GLN A 34 -16.55 7.55 2.59
C GLN A 34 -15.79 6.26 2.28
N MET A 35 -16.55 5.17 2.11
CA MET A 35 -16.01 3.95 1.53
C MET A 35 -15.40 4.23 0.15
N LYS A 36 -14.24 3.64 -0.12
CA LYS A 36 -13.58 3.73 -1.42
C LYS A 36 -13.06 2.36 -1.85
N GLU A 37 -13.07 2.12 -3.16
CA GLU A 37 -12.33 1.01 -3.76
C GLU A 37 -10.88 1.42 -4.02
N PHE A 38 -9.97 0.51 -3.70
CA PHE A 38 -8.54 0.66 -3.90
C PHE A 38 -7.99 -0.49 -4.74
N PHE A 39 -7.05 -0.16 -5.62
CA PHE A 39 -6.33 -1.07 -6.52
C PHE A 39 -4.90 -1.21 -6.03
N LEU A 40 -4.43 -2.45 -5.90
CA LEU A 40 -3.12 -2.80 -5.37
C LEU A 40 -2.27 -3.38 -6.49
N LYS A 41 -1.03 -2.89 -6.60
CA LYS A 41 -0.03 -3.43 -7.53
C LYS A 41 1.34 -3.44 -6.87
N ALA A 42 1.98 -4.60 -6.87
CA ALA A 42 3.34 -4.78 -6.39
C ALA A 42 4.27 -5.15 -7.56
N ASP A 43 5.57 -4.87 -7.41
CA ASP A 43 6.59 -5.31 -8.36
C ASP A 43 6.79 -6.85 -8.30
N GLU A 44 7.30 -7.45 -9.37
CA GLU A 44 7.25 -8.91 -9.68
C GLU A 44 7.58 -9.88 -8.51
N GLN A 45 8.57 -9.56 -7.68
CA GLN A 45 9.01 -10.42 -6.56
C GLN A 45 8.23 -10.19 -5.25
N PHE A 46 7.24 -9.30 -5.28
CA PHE A 46 6.34 -8.98 -4.17
C PHE A 46 4.90 -9.27 -4.59
N ILE A 47 4.20 -10.07 -3.81
CA ILE A 47 2.87 -10.59 -4.16
C ILE A 47 1.85 -10.06 -3.15
N VAL A 48 0.82 -9.39 -3.66
CA VAL A 48 -0.40 -9.07 -2.91
C VAL A 48 -1.41 -10.21 -3.03
N SER A 49 -2.14 -10.51 -1.95
CA SER A 49 -3.16 -11.58 -1.99
C SER A 49 -4.41 -11.20 -2.79
N PHE A 50 -4.59 -9.92 -3.12
CA PHE A 50 -5.71 -9.39 -3.87
C PHE A 50 -5.32 -8.09 -4.57
N GLU A 51 -5.88 -7.86 -5.75
CA GLU A 51 -5.61 -6.65 -6.55
C GLU A 51 -6.58 -5.51 -6.25
N LYS A 52 -7.69 -5.78 -5.55
CA LYS A 52 -8.71 -4.78 -5.21
C LYS A 52 -9.25 -4.99 -3.80
N ILE A 53 -9.60 -3.89 -3.13
CA ILE A 53 -10.25 -3.92 -1.80
C ILE A 53 -11.14 -2.69 -1.61
N LYS A 54 -12.32 -2.88 -1.03
CA LYS A 54 -13.19 -1.79 -0.54
C LYS A 54 -12.92 -1.56 0.94
N ILE A 55 -12.66 -0.32 1.31
CA ILE A 55 -12.32 0.05 2.69
C ILE A 55 -13.26 1.17 3.13
N GLU A 56 -13.94 0.96 4.25
CA GLU A 56 -14.77 1.98 4.90
C GLU A 56 -13.98 3.26 5.18
N GLY A 57 -14.66 4.40 5.19
CA GLY A 57 -14.05 5.68 5.51
C GLY A 57 -13.33 5.63 6.86
N ARG A 58 -12.13 6.20 6.94
CA ARG A 58 -11.27 6.22 8.14
C ARG A 58 -10.83 4.86 8.69
N LYS A 59 -11.24 3.75 8.08
CA LYS A 59 -10.86 2.40 8.54
C LYS A 59 -9.44 2.05 8.12
N THR A 60 -8.71 1.41 9.03
CA THR A 60 -7.39 0.83 8.77
C THR A 60 -7.53 -0.66 8.49
N VAL A 61 -6.83 -1.13 7.46
CA VAL A 61 -6.74 -2.55 7.08
C VAL A 61 -5.28 -2.99 7.03
N GLN A 62 -5.07 -4.30 7.17
CA GLN A 62 -3.77 -4.93 6.97
C GLN A 62 -3.69 -5.49 5.56
N ILE A 63 -2.74 -5.01 4.76
CA ILE A 63 -2.49 -5.51 3.41
C ILE A 63 -1.36 -6.55 3.48
N PRO A 64 -1.65 -7.84 3.22
CA PRO A 64 -0.63 -8.86 3.19
C PRO A 64 0.24 -8.74 1.93
N ILE A 65 1.56 -8.70 2.12
CA ILE A 65 2.59 -8.78 1.08
C ILE A 65 3.46 -10.01 1.38
N LYS A 66 3.63 -10.86 0.37
CA LYS A 66 4.63 -11.93 0.37
C LYS A 66 5.81 -11.52 -0.50
N CYS A 67 7.02 -11.90 -0.10
CA CYS A 67 8.22 -11.78 -0.94
C CYS A 67 8.62 -13.17 -1.44
N THR A 68 8.99 -13.30 -2.70
CA THR A 68 9.52 -14.56 -3.25
C THR A 68 11.04 -14.57 -3.38
N ALA A 69 11.68 -13.41 -3.25
CA ALA A 69 13.12 -13.30 -3.41
C ALA A 69 13.86 -13.90 -2.21
N THR A 70 14.90 -14.68 -2.53
CA THR A 70 15.88 -15.24 -1.58
C THR A 70 17.17 -14.42 -1.51
N ASN A 71 17.26 -13.38 -2.34
CA ASN A 71 18.36 -12.43 -2.42
C ASN A 71 17.86 -11.00 -2.15
N ALA A 72 18.79 -10.11 -1.83
CA ALA A 72 18.48 -8.71 -1.60
C ALA A 72 17.90 -8.06 -2.87
N ILE A 73 16.67 -7.59 -2.79
CA ILE A 73 15.98 -6.88 -3.87
C ILE A 73 15.24 -5.65 -3.34
N SER A 74 14.94 -4.71 -4.23
CA SER A 74 14.09 -3.56 -3.94
C SER A 74 12.89 -3.54 -4.88
N GLY A 75 11.77 -3.03 -4.40
CA GLY A 75 10.57 -2.82 -5.19
C GLY A 75 9.59 -1.91 -4.47
N LYS A 76 8.35 -1.88 -4.94
CA LYS A 76 7.27 -1.11 -4.32
C LYS A 76 5.93 -1.82 -4.37
N LEU A 77 5.07 -1.46 -3.42
CA LEU A 77 3.63 -1.60 -3.50
C LEU A 77 3.03 -0.23 -3.79
N VAL A 78 2.15 -0.16 -4.79
CA VAL A 78 1.30 0.99 -5.07
C VAL A 78 -0.14 0.61 -4.70
N ILE A 79 -0.77 1.46 -3.88
CA ILE A 79 -2.20 1.41 -3.58
C ILE A 79 -2.80 2.64 -4.23
N LYS A 80 -3.83 2.47 -5.05
CA LYS A 80 -4.45 3.56 -5.81
C LYS A 80 -5.95 3.59 -5.54
N SER A 81 -6.56 4.74 -5.26
CA SER A 81 -8.01 4.84 -5.17
C SER A 81 -8.66 4.88 -6.56
N GLU A 82 -9.96 4.64 -6.61
CA GLU A 82 -10.79 4.91 -7.79
C GLU A 82 -10.72 6.36 -8.30
N ASP A 83 -10.35 7.32 -7.43
CA ASP A 83 -10.15 8.75 -7.79
C ASP A 83 -8.69 9.04 -8.20
N GLU A 84 -7.92 8.03 -8.58
CA GLU A 84 -6.55 8.14 -9.08
C GLU A 84 -5.48 8.63 -8.09
N VAL A 85 -5.83 8.82 -6.81
CA VAL A 85 -4.86 9.13 -5.75
C VAL A 85 -4.06 7.87 -5.41
N ALA A 86 -2.73 7.95 -5.41
CA ALA A 86 -1.86 6.80 -5.20
C ALA A 86 -0.92 6.96 -4.01
N TRP A 87 -0.78 5.90 -3.21
CA TRP A 87 0.17 5.75 -2.12
C TRP A 87 1.24 4.73 -2.50
N MET A 88 2.50 5.05 -2.23
CA MET A 88 3.64 4.19 -2.54
C MET A 88 4.35 3.74 -1.28
N TYR A 89 4.65 2.44 -1.21
CA TYR A 89 5.39 1.81 -0.14
C TYR A 89 6.61 1.14 -0.75
N TYR A 90 7.81 1.61 -0.39
CA TYR A 90 9.06 0.98 -0.80
C TYR A 90 9.30 -0.29 0.00
N LEU A 91 9.64 -1.36 -0.70
CA LEU A 91 9.82 -2.70 -0.17
C LEU A 91 11.26 -3.16 -0.39
N THR A 92 11.80 -3.89 0.57
CA THR A 92 13.11 -4.54 0.47
C THR A 92 12.95 -6.02 0.80
N GLY A 93 13.27 -6.88 -0.17
CA GLY A 93 13.23 -8.34 -0.01
C GLY A 93 14.54 -8.87 0.55
N GLN A 94 14.45 -9.86 1.44
CA GLN A 94 15.57 -10.60 2.01
C GLN A 94 15.20 -12.06 2.33
#